data_AF-A0A517Y5X4-F1
#
_entry.id   AF-A0A517Y5X4-F1
#
_cell.length_a   1.000
_cell.length_b   1.000
_cell.length_c   1.000
_cell.angle_alpha   90.00
_cell.angle_beta   90.00
_cell.angle_gamma   90.00
#
_symmetry.space_group_name_H-M   'P 1'
#
loop_
_entity.id
_entity.type
_entity.pdbx_description
1 polymer ?
#
loop_
_entity_poly.entity_id
_entity_poly.type
_entity_poly.pdbx_seq_one_letter_code
_entity_poly.pdbx_strand_id
1 'polypeptide(L)'
;MDTSQLRDYATVVTAIVALSVFALNSYAQIRNRRIENLSRFIEAHLRLFDEGSYIAQNIAAIESRTLVRDPTNCDMERKFHLMLLEIEHLAILANNKAVPRPTQVYMFGSYASELLKVITQAERESMAWELAIGFLDRLAKDTDAYQQLTRKQRERFWL
;
A
#
# COMPACT_ATOMS: atom_id res chain seq x y z
N MET A 1 37.22 -35.82 -33.18
CA MET A 1 35.98 -35.37 -32.53
C MET A 1 34.89 -35.52 -33.56
N ASP A 2 33.91 -36.39 -33.31
CA ASP A 2 32.92 -36.76 -34.32
C ASP A 2 31.83 -35.67 -34.44
N THR A 3 31.28 -35.47 -35.63
CA THR A 3 30.32 -34.38 -35.88
C THR A 3 29.04 -34.50 -35.03
N SER A 4 28.67 -35.72 -34.66
CA SER A 4 27.58 -36.03 -33.72
C SER A 4 27.84 -35.49 -32.31
N GLN A 5 29.04 -35.71 -31.77
CA GLN A 5 29.42 -35.22 -30.45
C GLN A 5 29.41 -33.69 -30.37
N LEU A 6 29.91 -33.02 -31.42
CA LEU A 6 29.86 -31.56 -31.55
C LEU A 6 28.43 -31.01 -31.51
N ARG A 7 27.48 -31.69 -32.16
CA ARG A 7 26.06 -31.33 -32.16
C ARG A 7 25.42 -31.53 -30.79
N ASP A 8 25.75 -32.60 -30.09
CA ASP A 8 25.23 -32.87 -28.73
C ASP A 8 25.77 -31.83 -27.74
N TYR A 9 27.07 -31.51 -27.79
CA TYR A 9 27.65 -30.43 -26.99
C TYR A 9 27.00 -29.07 -27.30
N ALA A 10 26.81 -28.73 -28.58
CA ALA A 10 26.15 -27.49 -28.97
C ALA A 10 24.71 -27.41 -28.44
N THR A 11 23.98 -28.53 -28.45
CA THR A 11 22.61 -28.61 -27.92
C THR A 11 22.58 -28.41 -26.42
N VAL A 12 23.47 -29.05 -25.67
CA VAL A 12 23.59 -28.88 -24.21
C VAL A 12 23.95 -27.44 -23.85
N VAL A 13 24.95 -26.86 -24.53
CA VAL A 13 25.35 -25.46 -24.30
C VAL A 13 24.19 -24.51 -24.60
N THR A 14 23.47 -24.73 -25.70
CA THR A 14 22.30 -23.91 -26.07
C THR A 14 21.20 -24.02 -25.01
N ALA A 15 20.93 -25.22 -24.48
CA ALA A 15 19.94 -25.42 -23.43
C ALA A 15 20.33 -24.71 -22.12
N ILE A 16 21.60 -24.75 -21.72
CA ILE A 16 22.10 -24.04 -20.53
C ILE A 16 21.98 -22.52 -20.69
N VAL A 17 22.34 -21.99 -21.87
CA VAL A 17 22.20 -20.57 -22.17
C VAL A 17 20.73 -20.16 -22.14
N ALA A 18 19.84 -20.93 -22.76
CA ALA A 18 18.40 -20.66 -22.74
C ALA A 18 17.83 -20.65 -21.32
N LEU A 19 18.23 -21.61 -20.48
CA LEU A 19 17.80 -21.69 -19.09
C LEU A 19 18.32 -20.50 -18.26
N SER A 20 19.57 -20.08 -18.49
CA SER A 20 20.16 -18.92 -17.84
C SER A 20 19.45 -17.62 -18.23
N VAL A 21 19.17 -17.43 -19.52
CA VAL A 21 18.40 -16.28 -20.02
C VAL A 21 16.98 -16.28 -19.44
N PHE A 22 16.31 -17.43 -19.41
CA PHE A 22 14.99 -17.56 -18.81
C PHE A 22 14.98 -17.19 -17.32
N ALA A 23 15.95 -17.69 -16.55
CA ALA A 23 16.08 -17.39 -15.13
C ALA A 23 16.32 -15.90 -14.87
N LEU A 24 17.24 -15.28 -15.63
CA LEU A 24 17.54 -13.85 -15.52
C LEU A 24 16.33 -12.99 -15.89
N ASN A 25 15.63 -13.32 -16.98
CA ASN A 25 14.42 -12.61 -17.41
C ASN A 25 13.29 -12.76 -16.39
N SER A 26 13.09 -13.96 -15.84
CA SER A 26 12.09 -14.21 -14.79
C SER A 26 12.38 -13.38 -13.54
N TYR A 27 13.65 -13.35 -13.10
CA TYR A 27 14.07 -12.54 -11.97
C TYR A 27 13.87 -11.03 -12.22
N ALA A 28 14.28 -10.55 -13.40
CA ALA A 28 14.07 -9.16 -13.79
C ALA A 28 12.58 -8.79 -13.83
N GLN A 29 11.72 -9.67 -14.35
CA GLN A 29 10.28 -9.44 -14.41
C GLN A 29 9.66 -9.38 -13.01
N ILE A 30 10.05 -10.28 -12.10
CA ILE A 30 9.60 -10.25 -10.70
C ILE A 30 10.02 -8.94 -10.01
N ARG A 31 11.28 -8.53 -10.20
CA ARG A 31 11.80 -7.28 -9.65
C ARG A 31 11.04 -6.06 -10.20
N ASN A 32 10.80 -6.01 -11.50
CA ASN A 32 10.09 -4.90 -12.14
C ASN A 32 8.65 -4.79 -11.64
N ARG A 33 7.92 -5.91 -11.52
CA ARG A 33 6.58 -5.92 -10.93
C ARG A 33 6.57 -5.38 -9.51
N ARG A 34 7.57 -5.72 -8.70
CA ARG A 34 7.70 -5.19 -7.33
C ARG A 34 7.93 -3.68 -7.31
N ILE A 35 8.80 -3.17 -8.18
CA ILE A 35 9.07 -1.73 -8.30
C ILE A 35 7.81 -0.99 -8.76
N GLU A 36 7.10 -1.54 -9.75
CA GLU A 36 5.85 -0.96 -10.26
C GLU A 36 4.77 -0.91 -9.18
N ASN A 37 4.57 -1.99 -8.43
CA ASN A 37 3.61 -2.02 -7.31
C ASN A 37 3.97 -1.01 -6.21
N LEU A 38 5.26 -0.86 -5.90
CA LEU A 38 5.74 0.16 -4.96
C LEU A 38 5.47 1.57 -5.49
N SER A 39 5.73 1.82 -6.77
CA SER A 39 5.47 3.12 -7.41
C SER A 39 3.98 3.47 -7.35
N ARG A 40 3.10 2.53 -7.72
CA ARG A 40 1.65 2.71 -7.65
C ARG A 40 1.17 2.98 -6.23
N PHE A 41 1.79 2.34 -5.23
CA PHE A 41 1.47 2.56 -3.82
C PHE A 41 1.87 3.97 -3.39
N ILE A 42 3.07 4.41 -3.73
CA ILE A 42 3.54 5.77 -3.42
C ILE A 42 2.67 6.82 -4.12
N GLU A 43 2.30 6.59 -5.38
CA GLU A 43 1.45 7.49 -6.14
C GLU A 43 0.05 7.62 -5.53
N ALA A 44 -0.58 6.51 -5.13
CA ALA A 44 -1.86 6.54 -4.42
C ALA A 44 -1.73 7.28 -3.07
N HIS A 45 -0.62 7.08 -2.34
CA HIS A 45 -0.34 7.83 -1.13
C HIS A 45 -0.21 9.33 -1.39
N LEU A 46 0.52 9.75 -2.42
CA LEU A 46 0.68 11.17 -2.75
C LEU A 46 -0.66 11.81 -3.14
N ARG A 47 -1.52 11.08 -3.89
CA ARG A 47 -2.87 11.56 -4.25
C ARG A 47 -3.76 11.80 -3.04
N LEU A 48 -3.59 11.04 -1.97
CA LEU A 48 -4.30 11.31 -0.71
C LEU A 48 -3.92 12.66 -0.09
N PHE A 49 -2.73 13.19 -0.36
CA PHE A 49 -2.22 14.44 0.22
C PHE A 49 -2.13 15.60 -0.78
N ASP A 50 -2.70 15.44 -1.97
CA ASP A 50 -2.77 16.51 -2.97
C ASP A 50 -3.58 17.71 -2.43
N GLU A 51 -3.28 18.93 -2.87
CA GLU A 51 -3.83 20.18 -2.30
C GLU A 51 -5.38 20.21 -2.29
N GLY A 52 -6.00 19.55 -3.27
CA GLY A 52 -7.45 19.42 -3.41
C GLY A 52 -8.10 18.30 -2.59
N SER A 53 -7.32 17.43 -1.94
CA SER A 53 -7.83 16.21 -1.31
C SER A 53 -8.55 16.46 0.02
N TYR A 54 -9.31 15.45 0.48
CA TYR A 54 -9.96 15.50 1.78
C TYR A 54 -8.95 15.60 2.92
N ILE A 55 -7.88 14.80 2.88
CA ILE A 55 -6.87 14.79 3.96
C ILE A 55 -6.12 16.11 4.00
N ALA A 56 -5.68 16.64 2.85
CA ALA A 56 -4.94 17.90 2.81
C ALA A 56 -5.75 19.07 3.40
N GLN A 57 -7.05 19.14 3.06
CA GLN A 57 -7.93 20.20 3.58
C GLN A 57 -8.28 20.04 5.06
N ASN A 58 -8.13 18.84 5.62
CA ASN A 58 -8.46 18.55 7.01
C ASN A 58 -7.23 18.18 7.86
N ILE A 59 -6.00 18.35 7.36
CA ILE A 59 -4.81 17.84 8.03
C ILE A 59 -4.64 18.42 9.43
N ALA A 60 -4.89 19.72 9.60
CA ALA A 60 -4.84 20.37 10.90
C ALA A 60 -5.91 19.82 11.87
N ALA A 61 -7.11 19.51 11.38
CA ALA A 61 -8.19 18.93 12.17
C ALA A 61 -7.88 17.47 12.56
N ILE A 62 -7.24 16.72 11.67
CA ILE A 62 -6.76 15.36 11.92
C ILE A 62 -5.65 15.38 12.99
N GLU A 63 -4.64 16.23 12.84
CA GLU A 63 -3.53 16.32 13.79
C GLU A 63 -3.97 16.79 15.18
N SER A 64 -4.91 17.73 15.24
CA SER A 64 -5.51 18.20 16.50
C SER A 64 -6.61 17.29 17.05
N ARG A 65 -6.98 16.21 16.35
CA ARG A 65 -8.05 15.26 16.72
C ARG A 65 -9.42 15.94 16.88
N THR A 66 -9.67 16.98 16.09
CA THR A 66 -10.92 17.76 16.07
C THR A 66 -11.69 17.57 14.76
N LEU A 67 -11.35 16.54 13.98
CA LEU A 67 -12.01 16.26 12.72
C LEU A 67 -13.52 16.02 12.92
N VAL A 68 -14.32 16.84 12.25
CA VAL A 68 -15.78 16.70 12.18
C VAL A 68 -16.18 16.73 10.71
N ARG A 69 -16.99 15.75 10.30
CA ARG A 69 -17.54 15.66 8.96
C ARG A 69 -18.89 16.36 8.89
N ASP A 70 -19.04 17.24 7.92
CA ASP A 70 -20.30 17.92 7.63
C ASP A 70 -20.94 17.32 6.37
N PRO A 71 -21.98 16.49 6.50
CA PRO A 71 -22.63 15.83 5.36
C PRO A 71 -23.42 16.81 4.47
N THR A 72 -23.64 18.05 4.91
CA THR A 72 -24.33 19.07 4.10
C THR A 72 -23.40 19.72 3.08
N ASN A 73 -22.07 19.61 3.28
CA ASN A 73 -21.08 20.11 2.34
C ASN A 73 -20.81 19.07 1.24
N CYS A 74 -21.58 19.13 0.15
CA CYS A 74 -21.49 18.17 -0.95
C CYS A 74 -20.08 18.07 -1.58
N ASP A 75 -19.32 19.17 -1.61
CA ASP A 75 -17.97 19.16 -2.16
C ASP A 75 -16.99 18.38 -1.29
N MET A 76 -17.08 18.55 0.04
CA MET A 76 -16.27 17.78 0.99
C MET A 76 -16.68 16.32 1.03
N GLU A 77 -17.97 16.03 0.92
CA GLU A 77 -18.47 14.66 0.83
C GLU A 77 -17.96 13.93 -0.42
N ARG A 78 -17.92 14.60 -1.57
CA ARG A 78 -17.31 14.05 -2.77
C ARG A 78 -15.82 13.75 -2.56
N LYS A 79 -15.07 14.68 -1.95
CA LYS A 79 -13.65 14.47 -1.64
C LYS A 79 -13.43 13.32 -0.66
N PHE A 80 -14.33 13.17 0.31
CA PHE A 80 -14.31 12.07 1.27
C PHE A 80 -14.48 10.70 0.58
N HIS A 81 -15.46 10.58 -0.32
CA HIS A 81 -15.63 9.35 -1.10
C HIS A 81 -14.43 9.05 -2.01
N LEU A 82 -13.86 10.07 -2.67
CA LEU A 82 -12.64 9.91 -3.46
C LEU A 82 -11.47 9.43 -2.59
N MET A 83 -11.33 9.96 -1.38
CA MET A 83 -10.33 9.49 -0.41
C MET A 83 -10.55 8.02 -0.06
N LEU A 84 -11.79 7.57 0.18
CA LEU A 84 -12.09 6.15 0.46
C LEU A 84 -11.70 5.24 -0.71
N LEU A 85 -11.92 5.66 -1.96
CA LEU A 85 -11.50 4.93 -3.15
C LEU A 85 -9.97 4.82 -3.26
N GLU A 86 -9.24 5.90 -2.96
CA GLU A 86 -7.77 5.86 -2.94
C GLU A 86 -7.23 4.98 -1.80
N ILE A 87 -7.89 4.98 -0.63
CA ILE A 87 -7.57 4.09 0.48
C ILE A 87 -7.85 2.63 0.11
N GLU A 88 -8.91 2.35 -0.63
CA GLU A 88 -9.19 1.00 -1.15
C GLU A 88 -8.09 0.54 -2.13
N HIS A 89 -7.68 1.41 -3.05
CA HIS A 89 -6.56 1.12 -3.95
C HIS A 89 -5.27 0.82 -3.18
N LEU A 90 -4.97 1.59 -2.13
CA LEU A 90 -3.85 1.32 -1.22
C LEU A 90 -4.01 -0.02 -0.49
N ALA A 91 -5.22 -0.37 -0.04
CA ALA A 91 -5.49 -1.64 0.63
C ALA A 91 -5.19 -2.84 -0.29
N ILE A 92 -5.58 -2.75 -1.56
CA ILE A 92 -5.29 -3.77 -2.58
C ILE A 92 -3.78 -3.91 -2.80
N LEU A 93 -3.06 -2.79 -2.93
CA LEU A 93 -1.61 -2.78 -3.12
C LEU A 93 -0.87 -3.29 -1.87
N ALA A 94 -1.33 -2.94 -0.67
CA ALA A 94 -0.80 -3.41 0.59
C ALA A 94 -0.97 -4.94 0.75
N ASN A 95 -2.13 -5.49 0.37
CA ASN A 95 -2.38 -6.93 0.39
C ASN A 95 -1.44 -7.69 -0.56
N ASN A 96 -1.04 -7.08 -1.68
CA ASN A 96 -0.06 -7.62 -2.62
C ASN A 96 1.41 -7.45 -2.16
N LYS A 97 1.65 -7.13 -0.89
CA LYS A 97 2.98 -6.96 -0.28
C LYS A 97 3.84 -5.92 -1.01
N ALA A 98 3.23 -4.89 -1.60
CA ALA A 98 3.95 -3.78 -2.23
C ALA A 98 4.88 -3.09 -1.22
N VAL A 99 4.40 -2.89 0.01
CA VAL A 99 5.10 -2.20 1.09
C VAL A 99 5.03 -3.02 2.39
N PRO A 100 6.14 -3.15 3.15
CA PRO A 100 6.14 -3.80 4.45
C PRO A 100 5.15 -3.17 5.44
N ARG A 101 4.53 -3.98 6.30
CA ARG A 101 3.53 -3.52 7.27
C ARG A 101 4.03 -2.38 8.18
N PRO A 102 5.26 -2.41 8.73
CA PRO A 102 5.79 -1.30 9.54
C PRO A 102 5.77 0.04 8.82
N THR A 103 6.14 0.06 7.53
CA THR A 103 6.14 1.27 6.71
C THR A 103 4.72 1.80 6.53
N GLN A 104 3.74 0.92 6.38
CA GLN A 104 2.33 1.33 6.33
C GLN A 104 1.89 1.97 7.65
N VAL A 105 2.26 1.42 8.81
CA VAL A 105 1.92 2.01 10.12
C VAL A 105 2.50 3.41 10.27
N TYR A 106 3.75 3.61 9.87
CA TYR A 106 4.38 4.93 9.95
C TYR A 106 3.79 5.96 8.99
N MET A 107 3.50 5.57 7.75
CA MET A 107 2.99 6.50 6.74
C MET A 107 1.50 6.84 6.94
N PHE A 108 0.72 5.94 7.53
CA PHE A 108 -0.75 6.05 7.56
C PHE A 108 -1.35 6.09 8.97
N GLY A 109 -0.58 5.69 9.98
CA GLY A 109 -1.10 5.42 11.32
C GLY A 109 -1.70 6.62 12.03
N SER A 110 -1.10 7.80 11.87
CA SER A 110 -1.50 9.01 12.59
C SER A 110 -2.93 9.46 12.28
N TYR A 111 -3.42 9.23 11.05
CA TYR A 111 -4.74 9.67 10.62
C TYR A 111 -5.77 8.55 10.49
N ALA A 112 -5.36 7.29 10.39
CA ALA A 112 -6.29 6.17 10.25
C ALA A 112 -7.34 6.15 11.37
N SER A 113 -6.91 6.32 12.61
CA SER A 113 -7.81 6.35 13.78
C SER A 113 -8.77 7.54 13.76
N GLU A 114 -8.36 8.71 13.26
CA GLU A 114 -9.22 9.89 13.17
C GLU A 114 -10.22 9.78 12.03
N LEU A 115 -9.80 9.26 10.87
CA LEU A 115 -10.72 9.00 9.75
C LEU A 115 -11.82 8.01 10.14
N LEU A 116 -11.49 6.95 10.89
CA LEU A 116 -12.49 5.99 11.35
C LEU A 116 -13.60 6.64 12.18
N LYS A 117 -13.33 7.72 12.94
CA LYS A 117 -14.36 8.38 13.76
C LYS A 117 -15.44 9.08 12.93
N VAL A 118 -15.12 9.48 11.71
CA VAL A 118 -16.06 10.19 10.82
C VAL A 118 -16.74 9.27 9.80
N ILE A 119 -16.42 7.98 9.81
CA ILE A 119 -17.12 6.96 9.02
C ILE A 119 -18.40 6.55 9.73
N THR A 120 -19.51 6.68 9.02
CA THR A 120 -20.85 6.34 9.52
C THR A 120 -21.04 4.83 9.64
N GLN A 121 -22.03 4.41 10.44
CA GLN A 121 -22.35 2.99 10.57
C GLN A 121 -22.79 2.37 9.23
N ALA A 122 -23.56 3.11 8.43
CA ALA A 122 -23.99 2.66 7.11
C ALA A 122 -22.80 2.40 6.17
N GLU A 123 -21.75 3.24 6.22
CA GLU A 123 -20.52 3.01 5.46
C GLU A 123 -19.72 1.82 5.98
N ARG A 124 -19.69 1.60 7.31
CA ARG A 124 -19.04 0.43 7.93
C ARG A 124 -19.68 -0.89 7.54
N GLU A 125 -20.99 -0.89 7.35
CA GLU A 125 -21.76 -2.07 6.92
C GLU A 125 -21.83 -2.20 5.39
N SER A 126 -21.34 -1.20 4.65
CA SER A 126 -21.35 -1.21 3.20
C SER A 126 -20.26 -2.12 2.64
N MET A 127 -20.68 -3.06 1.78
CA MET A 127 -19.76 -3.87 0.97
C MET A 127 -18.82 -3.01 0.11
N ALA A 128 -19.27 -1.83 -0.34
CA ALA A 128 -18.47 -0.96 -1.19
C ALA A 128 -17.22 -0.41 -0.49
N TRP A 129 -17.22 -0.33 0.84
CA TRP A 129 -16.12 0.28 1.60
C TRP A 129 -15.42 -0.71 2.54
N GLU A 130 -15.79 -1.99 2.48
CA GLU A 130 -15.27 -3.03 3.37
C GLU A 130 -13.73 -3.11 3.35
N LEU A 131 -13.12 -3.06 2.15
CA LEU A 131 -11.67 -3.13 2.00
C LEU A 131 -10.97 -1.89 2.56
N ALA A 132 -11.48 -0.69 2.27
CA ALA A 132 -10.92 0.57 2.74
C ALA A 132 -11.00 0.66 4.27
N ILE A 133 -12.18 0.41 4.84
CA ILE A 133 -12.44 0.47 6.27
C ILE A 133 -11.64 -0.61 7.00
N GLY A 134 -11.65 -1.84 6.51
CA GLY A 134 -10.87 -2.93 7.10
C GLY A 134 -9.36 -2.69 7.02
N PHE A 135 -8.87 -1.94 6.04
CA PHE A 135 -7.48 -1.50 5.98
C PHE A 135 -7.18 -0.43 7.05
N LEU A 136 -8.03 0.58 7.17
CA LEU A 136 -7.91 1.63 8.20
C LEU A 136 -7.98 1.06 9.62
N ASP A 137 -8.94 0.17 9.90
CA ASP A 137 -9.10 -0.47 11.22
C ASP A 137 -7.85 -1.25 11.61
N ARG A 138 -7.27 -2.01 10.68
CA ARG A 138 -6.02 -2.74 10.95
C ARG A 138 -4.86 -1.78 11.19
N LEU A 139 -4.76 -0.70 10.42
CA LEU A 139 -3.71 0.31 10.60
C LEU A 139 -3.83 1.04 11.93
N ALA A 140 -5.05 1.40 12.35
CA ALA A 140 -5.31 2.02 13.63
C ALA A 140 -4.86 1.11 14.79
N LYS A 141 -5.26 -0.17 14.76
CA LYS A 141 -4.83 -1.17 15.76
C LYS A 141 -3.31 -1.35 15.82
N ASP A 142 -2.68 -1.44 14.65
CA ASP A 142 -1.22 -1.59 14.59
C ASP A 142 -0.50 -0.33 15.07
N THR A 143 -1.10 0.84 14.85
CA THR A 143 -0.57 2.13 15.33
C THR A 143 -0.68 2.24 16.84
N ASP A 144 -1.81 1.84 17.42
CA ASP A 144 -1.99 1.81 18.87
C ASP A 144 -0.96 0.87 19.52
N ALA A 145 -0.74 -0.31 18.92
CA ALA A 145 0.32 -1.23 19.36
C ALA A 145 1.71 -0.60 19.22
N TYR A 146 1.99 0.09 18.11
CA TYR A 146 3.28 0.75 17.87
C TYR A 146 3.55 1.92 18.83
N GLN A 147 2.52 2.68 19.21
CA GLN A 147 2.64 3.78 20.18
C GLN A 147 3.02 3.29 21.57
N GLN A 148 2.59 2.08 21.95
CA GLN A 148 2.92 1.45 23.23
C GLN A 148 4.38 0.96 23.30
N LEU A 149 5.07 0.82 22.17
CA LEU A 149 6.47 0.39 22.13
C LEU A 149 7.41 1.48 22.65
N THR A 150 8.46 1.08 23.36
CA THR A 150 9.57 1.98 23.69
C THR A 150 10.35 2.38 22.43
N ARG A 151 11.10 3.49 22.48
CA ARG A 151 11.94 3.94 21.35
C ARG A 151 12.89 2.85 20.83
N LYS A 152 13.56 2.12 21.73
CA LYS A 152 14.48 1.01 21.36
C LYS A 152 13.75 -0.16 20.69
N GLN A 153 12.50 -0.42 21.06
CA GLN A 153 11.68 -1.45 20.41
C GLN A 153 11.20 -0.98 19.03
N ARG A 154 10.83 0.30 18.88
CA ARG A 154 10.47 0.90 17.59
C ARG A 154 11.62 0.87 16.58
N GLU A 155 12.86 1.08 17.02
CA GLU A 155 14.04 0.99 16.15
C GLU A 155 14.25 -0.42 15.56
N ARG A 156 13.87 -1.48 16.30
CA ARG A 156 13.92 -2.87 15.81
C ARG A 156 12.70 -3.29 14.99
N PHE A 157 11.61 -2.53 15.06
CA PHE A 157 10.38 -2.80 14.33
C PHE A 157 10.55 -2.64 12.80
N TRP A 158 11.66 -2.02 12.38
CA TRP A 158 12.04 -1.74 10.99
C TRP A 158 13.00 -2.75 10.36
N LEU A 159 13.56 -3.66 11.17
CA LEU A 159 14.54 -4.69 10.77
C LEU A 159 13.84 -6.05 10.62
#